data_AF-A0A960SRW9-F1
#
_entry.id   AF-A0A960SRW9-F1
#
_cell.length_a   1.000
_cell.length_b   1.000
_cell.length_c   1.000
_cell.angle_alpha   90.00
_cell.angle_beta   90.00
_cell.angle_gamma   90.00
#
_symmetry.space_group_name_H-M   'P 1'
#
loop_
_entity.id
_entity.type
_entity.pdbx_description
1 polymer ?
#
loop_
_entity_poly.entity_id
_entity_poly.type
_entity_poly.pdbx_seq_one_letter_code
_entity_poly.pdbx_strand_id
1 'polypeptide(L)'
;LHCNLLWMTSPKADLHTPKEERFNHAALVPQFVPRIPCYRADLNERLGLVVERNLPFAQWANHLQIAYFGQRNILDWTLQEDGGNPPHLPNAFRNPLAQITLAVPDEPADDPDRGPDSARHKPWSTTGKGSTRFDWVAADDSLQWAAFRRLVTLLRSRGNEVFVVVGPFNEHLMASENLPAFRQLRSAIEEWLTANDVPHVLPPALPSLLYADASHPLTEGYALLARNLVATPALRTWLAPR
;
A
#
# COMPACT_ATOMS: atom_id res chain seq x y z
N LEU A 1 9.03 0.66 9.28
CA LEU A 1 8.37 1.22 8.07
C LEU A 1 8.98 0.57 6.83
N HIS A 2 8.17 0.01 5.93
CA HIS A 2 8.65 -0.65 4.71
C HIS A 2 8.65 0.33 3.52
N CYS A 3 9.81 0.57 2.92
CA CYS A 3 9.95 1.36 1.70
C CYS A 3 9.94 0.42 0.49
N ASN A 4 8.80 0.29 -0.18
CA ASN A 4 8.66 -0.58 -1.36
C ASN A 4 8.95 0.22 -2.65
N LEU A 5 10.03 -0.13 -3.35
CA LEU A 5 10.47 0.53 -4.58
C LEU A 5 9.56 0.26 -5.80
N LEU A 6 8.61 -0.67 -5.68
CA LEU A 6 7.58 -0.91 -6.71
C LEU A 6 6.86 0.38 -7.12
N TRP A 7 6.61 1.25 -6.16
CA TRP A 7 5.87 2.49 -6.38
C TRP A 7 6.62 3.52 -7.23
N MET A 8 7.90 3.28 -7.53
CA MET A 8 8.74 4.16 -8.35
C MET A 8 9.12 3.53 -9.69
N THR A 9 8.56 2.35 -10.03
CA THR A 9 8.92 1.60 -11.25
C THR A 9 8.49 2.27 -12.56
N SER A 10 7.54 3.20 -12.50
CA SER A 10 7.07 3.97 -13.65
C SER A 10 6.35 5.25 -13.20
N PRO A 11 6.19 6.26 -14.07
CA PRO A 11 5.35 7.41 -13.79
C PRO A 11 3.90 7.04 -13.42
N LYS A 12 3.40 5.90 -13.90
CA LYS A 12 2.08 5.40 -13.52
C LYS A 12 2.06 4.89 -12.07
N ALA A 13 3.02 4.06 -11.68
CA ALA A 13 3.12 3.56 -10.31
C ALA A 13 3.35 4.70 -9.30
N ASP A 14 4.08 5.72 -9.72
CA ASP A 14 4.38 6.91 -8.91
C ASP A 14 3.24 7.94 -8.89
N LEU A 15 2.14 7.70 -9.61
CA LEU A 15 1.00 8.62 -9.77
C LEU A 15 1.31 9.91 -10.54
N HIS A 16 2.47 9.98 -11.19
CA HIS A 16 2.93 11.11 -12.00
C HIS A 16 2.36 11.16 -13.42
N THR A 17 1.76 10.08 -13.90
CA THR A 17 1.21 10.05 -15.26
C THR A 17 0.10 11.09 -15.45
N PRO A 18 0.08 11.84 -16.57
CA PRO A 18 -0.97 12.83 -16.84
C PRO A 18 -2.31 12.18 -17.21
N LYS A 19 -2.27 10.91 -17.62
CA LYS A 19 -3.45 10.11 -17.94
C LYS A 19 -4.22 9.82 -16.66
N GLU A 20 -5.53 9.93 -16.72
CA GLU A 20 -6.38 9.51 -15.59
C GLU A 20 -6.18 8.02 -15.30
N GLU A 21 -5.95 7.71 -14.03
CA GLU A 21 -5.76 6.35 -13.56
C GLU A 21 -6.63 6.11 -12.33
N ARG A 22 -7.27 4.94 -12.30
CA ARG A 22 -7.90 4.44 -11.07
C ARG A 22 -6.82 3.78 -10.24
N PHE A 23 -6.75 4.15 -8.97
CA PHE A 23 -5.81 3.57 -8.01
C PHE A 23 -6.47 3.42 -6.65
N ASN A 24 -5.92 2.54 -5.84
CA ASN A 24 -6.49 2.21 -4.54
C ASN A 24 -6.48 3.43 -3.62
N HIS A 25 -7.58 3.59 -2.89
CA HIS A 25 -7.75 4.65 -1.90
C HIS A 25 -7.47 6.06 -2.46
N ALA A 26 -8.00 6.39 -3.64
CA ALA A 26 -7.87 7.73 -4.23
C ALA A 26 -8.40 8.85 -3.31
N ALA A 27 -9.42 8.54 -2.52
CA ALA A 27 -9.88 9.43 -1.46
C ALA A 27 -8.78 9.78 -0.45
N LEU A 28 -7.74 8.96 -0.30
CA LEU A 28 -6.67 9.13 0.67
C LEU A 28 -5.53 10.06 0.23
N VAL A 29 -5.35 10.29 -1.07
CA VAL A 29 -4.26 11.15 -1.55
C VAL A 29 -4.47 12.64 -1.21
N PRO A 30 -3.44 13.48 -1.33
CA PRO A 30 -3.62 14.92 -1.24
C PRO A 30 -4.68 15.42 -2.23
N GLN A 31 -5.67 16.15 -1.72
CA GLN A 31 -6.79 16.63 -2.53
C GLN A 31 -6.44 17.92 -3.29
N PHE A 32 -5.43 18.67 -2.83
CA PHE A 32 -5.05 19.94 -3.45
C PHE A 32 -3.54 20.10 -3.61
N VAL A 33 -2.74 19.83 -2.57
CA VAL A 33 -1.28 20.03 -2.60
C VAL A 33 -0.52 18.85 -1.97
N PRO A 34 0.46 18.25 -2.68
CA PRO A 34 0.72 18.42 -4.11
C PRO A 34 -0.45 17.92 -4.96
N ARG A 35 -0.60 18.45 -6.17
CA ARG A 35 -1.60 17.95 -7.11
C ARG A 35 -1.12 16.61 -7.67
N ILE A 36 -1.97 15.59 -7.59
CA ILE A 36 -1.70 14.27 -8.18
C ILE A 36 -2.15 14.27 -9.64
N PRO A 37 -1.24 14.18 -10.64
CA PRO A 37 -1.57 14.33 -12.06
C PRO A 37 -2.67 13.40 -12.59
N CYS A 38 -2.65 12.13 -12.15
CA CYS A 38 -3.59 11.12 -12.63
C CYS A 38 -4.94 11.14 -11.90
N TYR A 39 -5.12 11.96 -10.86
CA TYR A 39 -6.36 12.03 -10.08
C TYR A 39 -7.27 13.16 -10.58
N ARG A 40 -8.41 12.80 -11.19
CA ARG A 40 -9.31 13.73 -11.90
C ARG A 40 -10.62 14.07 -11.18
N ALA A 41 -10.72 13.81 -9.88
CA ALA A 41 -11.85 14.28 -9.07
C ALA A 41 -12.10 15.78 -9.23
N ASP A 42 -13.37 16.16 -9.28
CA ASP A 42 -13.79 17.55 -9.37
C ASP A 42 -13.65 18.28 -8.02
N LEU A 43 -13.94 19.59 -8.01
CA LEU A 43 -13.79 20.41 -6.81
C LEU A 43 -14.77 20.00 -5.69
N ASN A 44 -16.00 19.63 -6.05
CA ASN A 44 -17.03 19.26 -5.07
C ASN A 44 -16.65 17.95 -4.37
N GLU A 45 -16.18 16.96 -5.14
CA GLU A 45 -15.67 15.70 -4.61
C GLU A 45 -14.48 15.93 -3.67
N ARG A 46 -13.49 16.72 -4.09
CA ARG A 46 -12.30 17.02 -3.27
C ARG A 46 -12.66 17.72 -1.96
N LEU A 47 -13.54 18.71 -2.02
CA LEU A 47 -14.00 19.43 -0.82
C LEU A 47 -14.79 18.51 0.11
N GLY A 48 -15.69 17.69 -0.44
CA GLY A 48 -16.45 16.70 0.31
C GLY A 48 -15.52 15.75 1.08
N LEU A 49 -14.51 15.20 0.41
CA LEU A 49 -13.52 14.33 1.02
C LEU A 49 -12.73 15.02 2.14
N VAL A 50 -12.30 16.27 1.95
CA VAL A 50 -11.61 17.02 3.00
C VAL A 50 -12.51 17.25 4.20
N VAL A 51 -13.78 17.60 3.99
CA VAL A 51 -14.74 17.79 5.08
C VAL A 51 -14.97 16.48 5.83
N GLU A 52 -15.25 15.38 5.14
CA GLU A 52 -15.46 14.06 5.73
C GLU A 52 -14.27 13.64 6.62
N ARG A 53 -13.05 13.84 6.13
CA ARG A 53 -11.81 13.53 6.86
C ARG A 53 -11.60 14.35 8.11
N ASN A 54 -12.16 15.55 8.20
CA ASN A 54 -11.94 16.46 9.33
C ASN A 54 -13.13 16.54 10.28
N LEU A 55 -14.24 15.84 9.99
CA LEU A 55 -15.40 15.75 10.86
C LEU A 55 -15.43 14.38 11.55
N PRO A 56 -15.08 14.28 12.85
CA PRO A 56 -15.06 13.01 13.59
C PRO A 56 -16.39 12.25 13.52
N PHE A 57 -17.51 12.99 13.53
CA PHE A 57 -18.85 12.39 13.38
C PHE A 57 -19.02 11.68 12.04
N ALA A 58 -18.51 12.25 10.95
CA ALA A 58 -18.58 11.63 9.62
C ALA A 58 -17.73 10.37 9.56
N GLN A 59 -16.52 10.39 10.15
CA GLN A 59 -15.68 9.19 10.26
C GLN A 59 -16.35 8.09 11.08
N TRP A 60 -16.97 8.45 12.20
CA TRP A 60 -17.72 7.51 13.03
C TRP A 60 -18.92 6.91 12.28
N ALA A 61 -19.69 7.74 11.56
CA ALA A 61 -20.79 7.27 10.74
C ALA A 61 -20.31 6.33 9.61
N ASN A 62 -19.21 6.66 8.93
CA ASN A 62 -18.60 5.81 7.90
C ASN A 62 -18.11 4.48 8.49
N HIS A 63 -17.52 4.51 9.69
CA HIS A 63 -17.17 3.28 10.41
C HIS A 63 -18.37 2.37 10.66
N LEU A 64 -19.51 2.92 11.10
CA LEU A 64 -20.75 2.16 11.27
C LEU A 64 -21.24 1.57 9.94
N GLN A 65 -21.16 2.33 8.84
CA GLN A 65 -21.54 1.88 7.50
C GLN A 65 -20.69 0.70 7.00
N ILE A 66 -19.38 0.78 7.22
CA ILE A 66 -18.44 -0.30 6.89
C ILE A 66 -18.75 -1.54 7.74
N ALA A 67 -18.94 -1.38 9.05
CA ALA A 67 -19.10 -2.49 9.99
C ALA A 67 -20.47 -3.18 9.89
N TYR A 68 -21.57 -2.42 9.72
CA TYR A 68 -22.93 -2.94 9.90
C TYR A 68 -23.80 -2.89 8.64
N PHE A 69 -23.40 -2.13 7.62
CA PHE A 69 -24.21 -1.90 6.41
C PHE A 69 -23.52 -2.37 5.12
N GLY A 70 -22.44 -3.14 5.24
CA GLY A 70 -21.73 -3.70 4.08
C GLY A 70 -21.14 -2.61 3.18
N GLN A 71 -20.54 -1.58 3.78
CA GLN A 71 -19.92 -0.44 3.09
C GLN A 71 -20.90 0.44 2.30
N ARG A 72 -22.19 0.44 2.69
CA ARG A 72 -23.23 1.29 2.11
C ARG A 72 -23.71 2.32 3.11
N ASN A 73 -24.16 3.48 2.63
CA ASN A 73 -24.94 4.37 3.48
C ASN A 73 -26.33 3.75 3.79
N ILE A 74 -27.03 4.30 4.79
CA ILE A 74 -28.31 3.74 5.25
C ILE A 74 -29.36 3.71 4.13
N LEU A 75 -29.39 4.73 3.27
CA LEU A 75 -30.36 4.80 2.17
C LEU A 75 -30.10 3.67 1.15
N ASP A 76 -28.87 3.55 0.68
CA ASP A 76 -28.46 2.50 -0.26
C ASP A 76 -28.66 1.10 0.34
N TRP A 77 -28.46 0.96 1.65
CA TRP A 77 -28.74 -0.29 2.35
C TRP A 77 -30.23 -0.61 2.38
N THR A 78 -31.11 0.37 2.66
CA THR A 78 -32.57 0.15 2.63
C THR A 78 -33.10 -0.17 1.23
N LEU A 79 -32.45 0.36 0.20
CA LEU A 79 -32.78 0.16 -1.22
C LEU A 79 -32.04 -1.02 -1.86
N GLN A 80 -31.32 -1.81 -1.07
CA GLN A 80 -30.61 -2.98 -1.59
C GLN A 80 -31.61 -4.01 -2.10
N GLU A 81 -31.46 -4.39 -3.37
CA GLU A 81 -32.22 -5.48 -4.00
C GLU A 81 -31.59 -6.85 -3.70
N ASP A 82 -32.43 -7.88 -3.61
CA ASP A 82 -31.99 -9.28 -3.39
C ASP A 82 -31.67 -10.05 -4.69
N GLY A 83 -31.81 -9.41 -5.84
CA GLY A 83 -31.58 -10.04 -7.15
C GLY A 83 -32.70 -10.98 -7.61
N GLY A 84 -33.83 -11.01 -6.91
CA GLY A 84 -35.04 -11.74 -7.33
C GLY A 84 -35.71 -11.14 -8.57
N ASN A 85 -36.62 -11.90 -9.18
CA ASN A 85 -37.51 -11.40 -10.22
C ASN A 85 -38.98 -11.72 -9.87
N PRO A 86 -39.81 -10.73 -9.52
CA PRO A 86 -39.48 -9.30 -9.45
C PRO A 86 -38.49 -8.97 -8.32
N PRO A 87 -37.76 -7.85 -8.39
CA PRO A 87 -36.81 -7.47 -7.36
C PRO A 87 -37.53 -7.14 -6.06
N HIS A 88 -37.01 -7.66 -4.95
CA HIS A 88 -37.49 -7.33 -3.61
C HIS A 88 -36.46 -6.51 -2.86
N LEU A 89 -36.94 -5.66 -1.95
CA LEU A 89 -36.12 -4.81 -1.08
C LEU A 89 -36.17 -5.37 0.36
N PRO A 90 -35.37 -6.39 0.69
CA PRO A 90 -35.43 -7.08 1.99
C PRO A 90 -35.20 -6.16 3.20
N ASN A 91 -34.59 -4.99 2.99
CA ASN A 91 -34.26 -4.03 4.04
C ASN A 91 -35.25 -2.85 4.14
N ALA A 92 -36.22 -2.71 3.22
CA ALA A 92 -37.07 -1.52 3.12
C ALA A 92 -37.84 -1.18 4.42
N PHE A 93 -38.22 -2.21 5.19
CA PHE A 93 -38.97 -2.07 6.44
C PHE A 93 -38.16 -2.43 7.68
N ARG A 94 -36.85 -2.65 7.55
CA ARG A 94 -35.98 -2.99 8.68
C ARG A 94 -35.59 -1.72 9.43
N ASN A 95 -35.48 -1.81 10.75
CA ASN A 95 -34.92 -0.73 11.57
C ASN A 95 -33.39 -0.69 11.39
N PRO A 96 -32.81 0.36 10.80
CA PRO A 96 -31.37 0.44 10.58
C PRO A 96 -30.59 0.50 11.90
N LEU A 97 -31.16 1.07 12.97
CA LEU A 97 -30.50 1.14 14.27
C LEU A 97 -30.35 -0.24 14.93
N ALA A 98 -31.23 -1.18 14.60
CA ALA A 98 -31.15 -2.56 15.11
C ALA A 98 -29.99 -3.35 14.48
N GLN A 99 -29.40 -2.88 13.37
CA GLN A 99 -28.25 -3.53 12.72
C GLN A 99 -26.91 -3.19 13.39
N ILE A 100 -26.87 -2.14 14.20
CA ILE A 100 -25.67 -1.73 14.92
C ILE A 100 -25.57 -2.57 16.19
N THR A 101 -24.80 -3.66 16.13
CA THR A 101 -24.70 -4.62 17.25
C THR A 101 -23.58 -4.29 18.24
N LEU A 102 -22.68 -3.36 17.90
CA LEU A 102 -21.44 -3.09 18.65
C LEU A 102 -20.52 -4.32 18.78
N ALA A 103 -20.77 -5.37 18.00
CA ALA A 103 -19.86 -6.50 17.85
C ALA A 103 -18.78 -6.15 16.83
N VAL A 104 -17.58 -6.66 17.06
CA VAL A 104 -16.50 -6.66 16.07
C VAL A 104 -16.88 -7.67 14.99
N PRO A 105 -16.81 -7.30 13.69
CA PRO A 105 -17.03 -8.25 12.61
C PRO A 105 -16.09 -9.45 12.74
N ASP A 106 -16.61 -10.64 12.48
CA ASP A 106 -15.79 -11.85 12.43
C ASP A 106 -14.72 -11.74 11.34
N GLU A 107 -13.66 -12.53 11.49
CA GLU A 107 -12.64 -12.66 10.47
C GLU A 107 -13.29 -13.06 9.14
N PRO A 108 -12.95 -12.40 8.01
CA PRO A 108 -13.44 -12.80 6.71
C PRO A 108 -13.11 -14.28 6.43
N ALA A 109 -14.01 -14.97 5.75
CA ALA A 109 -13.74 -16.34 5.30
C ALA A 109 -12.48 -16.39 4.43
N ASP A 110 -11.78 -17.53 4.48
CA ASP A 110 -10.60 -17.77 3.65
C ASP A 110 -10.93 -17.56 2.17
N ASP A 111 -10.19 -16.64 1.55
CA ASP A 111 -10.31 -16.34 0.12
C ASP A 111 -9.44 -17.35 -0.64
N PRO A 112 -10.03 -18.27 -1.44
CA PRO A 112 -9.28 -19.31 -2.16
C PRO A 112 -8.33 -18.74 -3.22
N ASP A 113 -8.53 -17.49 -3.63
CA ASP A 113 -7.64 -16.80 -4.56
C ASP A 113 -6.45 -16.12 -3.85
N ARG A 114 -6.39 -16.18 -2.51
CA ARG A 114 -5.32 -15.59 -1.68
C ARG A 114 -4.63 -16.63 -0.81
N GLY A 115 -3.50 -16.23 -0.25
CA GLY A 115 -2.72 -17.09 0.66
C GLY A 115 -1.86 -18.14 -0.04
N PRO A 116 -1.24 -19.05 0.74
CA PRO A 116 -0.31 -20.06 0.23
C PRO A 116 -0.92 -21.07 -0.74
N ASP A 117 -2.22 -21.36 -0.59
CA ASP A 117 -2.93 -22.35 -1.42
C ASP A 117 -3.43 -21.78 -2.76
N SER A 118 -3.32 -20.46 -2.95
CA SER A 118 -3.71 -19.78 -4.18
C SER A 118 -2.82 -20.20 -5.35
N ALA A 119 -3.42 -20.37 -6.53
CA ALA A 119 -2.69 -20.60 -7.78
C ALA A 119 -1.72 -19.44 -8.15
N ARG A 120 -1.88 -18.28 -7.51
CA ARG A 120 -0.98 -17.12 -7.64
C ARG A 120 0.28 -17.27 -6.78
N HIS A 121 0.28 -18.15 -5.77
CA HIS A 121 1.41 -18.39 -4.88
C HIS A 121 2.45 -19.30 -5.54
N LYS A 122 3.17 -18.77 -6.53
CA LYS A 122 4.22 -19.51 -7.23
C LYS A 122 5.38 -18.60 -7.62
N PRO A 123 6.59 -19.16 -7.80
CA PRO A 123 7.74 -18.36 -8.22
C PRO A 123 7.53 -17.75 -9.61
N TRP A 124 7.86 -16.46 -9.74
CA TRP A 124 7.81 -15.74 -11.03
C TRP A 124 8.65 -16.46 -12.12
N SER A 125 9.77 -17.06 -11.71
CA SER A 125 10.75 -17.71 -12.60
C SER A 125 10.27 -19.03 -13.20
N THR A 126 9.09 -19.53 -12.80
CA THR A 126 8.48 -20.70 -13.45
C THR A 126 8.04 -20.40 -14.88
N THR A 127 7.75 -19.14 -15.20
CA THR A 127 7.26 -18.71 -16.53
C THR A 127 8.03 -17.51 -17.09
N GLY A 128 8.79 -16.79 -16.26
CA GLY A 128 9.48 -15.56 -16.64
C GLY A 128 10.90 -15.76 -17.17
N LYS A 129 11.29 -14.91 -18.13
CA LYS A 129 12.69 -14.61 -18.44
C LYS A 129 13.00 -13.21 -17.89
N GLY A 130 14.14 -13.03 -17.22
CA GLY A 130 14.56 -11.76 -16.63
C GLY A 130 14.84 -10.71 -17.69
N SER A 131 13.80 -10.05 -18.18
CA SER A 131 13.86 -9.09 -19.28
C SER A 131 12.94 -7.89 -19.07
N THR A 132 12.37 -7.73 -17.88
CA THR A 132 11.46 -6.63 -17.58
C THR A 132 12.24 -5.33 -17.52
N ARG A 133 11.73 -4.30 -18.22
CA ARG A 133 12.28 -2.95 -18.16
C ARG A 133 11.33 -2.08 -17.36
N PHE A 134 11.87 -1.37 -16.39
CA PHE A 134 11.16 -0.35 -15.62
C PHE A 134 11.67 1.03 -16.03
N ASP A 135 10.76 1.99 -16.13
CA ASP A 135 11.09 3.35 -16.53
C ASP A 135 11.80 4.11 -15.41
N TRP A 136 11.63 3.68 -14.15
CA TRP A 136 12.16 4.27 -12.92
C TRP A 136 11.97 5.79 -12.81
N VAL A 137 11.15 6.22 -11.86
CA VAL A 137 11.09 7.64 -11.49
C VAL A 137 12.27 7.95 -10.57
N ALA A 138 13.04 8.98 -10.90
CA ALA A 138 14.14 9.44 -10.06
C ALA A 138 13.64 9.84 -8.67
N ALA A 139 14.46 9.66 -7.63
CA ALA A 139 14.05 9.93 -6.25
C ALA A 139 13.56 11.37 -6.06
N ASP A 140 14.30 12.36 -6.57
CA ASP A 140 13.95 13.77 -6.40
C ASP A 140 12.64 14.16 -7.08
N ASP A 141 12.28 13.46 -8.15
CA ASP A 141 11.05 13.70 -8.90
C ASP A 141 9.87 12.87 -8.41
N SER A 142 10.04 11.93 -7.48
CA SER A 142 9.00 10.97 -7.12
C SER A 142 8.00 11.50 -6.08
N LEU A 143 6.70 11.39 -6.39
CA LEU A 143 5.62 11.69 -5.43
C LEU A 143 5.59 10.67 -4.29
N GLN A 144 5.84 9.40 -4.60
CA GLN A 144 5.84 8.32 -3.60
C GLN A 144 7.01 8.47 -2.63
N TRP A 145 8.20 8.80 -3.13
CA TRP A 145 9.35 9.08 -2.29
C TRP A 145 9.15 10.34 -1.45
N ALA A 146 8.65 11.43 -2.03
CA ALA A 146 8.30 12.63 -1.27
C ALA A 146 7.29 12.34 -0.15
N ALA A 147 6.25 11.54 -0.43
CA ALA A 147 5.28 11.11 0.56
C ALA A 147 5.90 10.23 1.66
N PHE A 148 6.81 9.31 1.29
CA PHE A 148 7.52 8.46 2.23
C PHE A 148 8.41 9.26 3.18
N ARG A 149 9.20 10.21 2.67
CA ARG A 149 10.03 11.11 3.49
C ARG A 149 9.18 11.92 4.47
N ARG A 150 8.04 12.44 4.02
CA ARG A 150 7.07 13.14 4.86
C ARG A 150 6.50 12.22 5.96
N LEU A 151 6.19 10.98 5.63
CA LEU A 151 5.70 10.00 6.60
C LEU A 151 6.74 9.69 7.68
N VAL A 152 8.00 9.43 7.29
CA VAL A 152 9.11 9.21 8.25
C VAL A 152 9.25 10.40 9.18
N THR A 153 9.27 11.62 8.63
CA THR A 153 9.39 12.86 9.40
C THR A 153 8.23 13.01 10.39
N LEU A 154 7.00 12.80 9.93
CA LEU A 154 5.79 12.91 10.76
C LEU A 154 5.75 11.89 11.90
N LEU A 155 6.15 10.64 11.64
CA LEU A 155 6.19 9.60 12.65
C LEU A 155 7.21 9.96 13.74
N ARG A 156 8.43 10.35 13.35
CA ARG A 156 9.48 10.77 14.28
C ARG A 156 9.08 12.02 15.07
N SER A 157 8.48 13.03 14.43
CA SER A 157 8.03 14.25 15.11
C SER A 157 6.92 13.98 16.14
N ARG A 158 6.23 12.85 16.03
CA ARG A 158 5.24 12.36 17.00
C ARG A 158 5.83 11.42 18.06
N GLY A 159 7.16 11.34 18.16
CA GLY A 159 7.85 10.52 19.15
C GLY A 159 7.89 9.02 18.82
N ASN A 160 7.50 8.61 17.61
CA ASN A 160 7.63 7.21 17.21
C ASN A 160 9.08 6.88 16.89
N GLU A 161 9.55 5.73 17.37
CA GLU A 161 10.80 5.16 16.90
C GLU A 161 10.59 4.53 15.52
N VAL A 162 11.34 5.01 14.53
CA VAL A 162 11.19 4.57 13.14
C VAL A 162 12.46 3.87 12.68
N PHE A 163 12.30 2.61 12.29
CA PHE A 163 13.29 1.85 11.53
C PHE A 163 12.77 1.60 10.12
N VAL A 164 13.56 1.91 9.10
CA VAL A 164 13.19 1.74 7.68
C VAL A 164 13.80 0.47 7.10
N VAL A 165 12.95 -0.37 6.51
CA VAL A 165 13.40 -1.49 5.66
C VAL A 165 13.16 -1.08 4.22
N VAL A 166 14.22 -0.87 3.45
CA VAL A 166 14.10 -0.68 2.00
C VAL A 166 13.91 -2.06 1.38
N GLY A 167 12.68 -2.33 0.94
CA GLY A 167 12.24 -3.66 0.51
C GLY A 167 13.15 -4.25 -0.57
N PRO A 168 13.53 -5.54 -0.46
CA PRO A 168 14.35 -6.16 -1.48
C PRO A 168 13.51 -6.30 -2.77
N PHE A 169 14.02 -5.75 -3.86
CA PHE A 169 13.39 -5.84 -5.17
C PHE A 169 13.98 -7.01 -5.96
N ASN A 170 13.18 -7.66 -6.79
CA ASN A 170 13.59 -8.80 -7.59
C ASN A 170 14.48 -8.37 -8.77
N GLU A 171 15.78 -8.21 -8.51
CA GLU A 171 16.78 -7.89 -9.52
C GLU A 171 16.85 -8.96 -10.64
N HIS A 172 16.47 -10.21 -10.35
CA HIS A 172 16.50 -11.31 -11.33
C HIS A 172 15.47 -11.17 -12.45
N LEU A 173 14.40 -10.41 -12.20
CA LEU A 173 13.33 -10.15 -13.18
C LEU A 173 13.69 -8.99 -14.13
N MET A 174 14.66 -8.15 -13.76
CA MET A 174 15.07 -7.00 -14.56
C MET A 174 15.92 -7.40 -15.75
N ALA A 175 15.73 -6.67 -16.85
CA ALA A 175 16.72 -6.64 -17.93
C ALA A 175 18.05 -6.09 -17.39
N SER A 176 19.18 -6.64 -17.84
CA SER A 176 20.50 -6.30 -17.30
C SER A 176 20.86 -4.82 -17.47
N GLU A 177 20.41 -4.20 -18.56
CA GLU A 177 20.58 -2.77 -18.82
C GLU A 177 19.79 -1.86 -17.84
N ASN A 178 18.80 -2.40 -17.12
CA ASN A 178 17.96 -1.64 -16.20
C ASN A 178 18.50 -1.65 -14.75
N LEU A 179 19.42 -2.57 -14.43
CA LEU A 179 20.04 -2.69 -13.11
C LEU A 179 20.79 -1.43 -12.65
N PRO A 180 21.57 -0.72 -13.50
CA PRO A 180 22.28 0.48 -13.06
C PRO A 180 21.32 1.59 -12.57
N ALA A 181 20.22 1.83 -13.29
CA ALA A 181 19.22 2.83 -12.91
C ALA A 181 18.54 2.47 -11.58
N PHE A 182 18.17 1.20 -11.40
CA PHE A 182 17.63 0.70 -10.13
C PHE A 182 18.60 0.91 -8.97
N ARG A 183 19.89 0.57 -9.16
CA ARG A 183 20.92 0.73 -8.12
C ARG A 183 21.15 2.19 -7.76
N GLN A 184 21.17 3.08 -8.75
CA GLN A 184 21.25 4.52 -8.50
C GLN A 184 20.07 5.02 -7.67
N LEU A 185 18.85 4.59 -7.98
CA LEU A 185 17.67 4.93 -7.20
C LEU A 185 17.80 4.42 -5.74
N ARG A 186 18.21 3.16 -5.57
CA ARG A 186 18.42 2.54 -4.26
C ARG A 186 19.47 3.30 -3.44
N SER A 187 20.58 3.71 -4.06
CA SER A 187 21.63 4.50 -3.43
C SER A 187 21.13 5.89 -3.02
N ALA A 188 20.37 6.60 -3.86
CA ALA A 188 19.81 7.91 -3.50
C ALA A 188 18.89 7.84 -2.26
N ILE A 189 18.14 6.75 -2.13
CA ILE A 189 17.29 6.51 -0.94
C ILE A 189 18.14 6.26 0.31
N GLU A 190 19.19 5.42 0.20
CA GLU A 190 20.13 5.16 1.29
C GLU A 190 20.86 6.42 1.75
N GLU A 191 21.35 7.21 0.81
CA GLU A 191 22.02 8.49 1.05
C GLU A 191 21.10 9.44 1.83
N TRP A 192 19.84 9.57 1.42
CA TRP A 192 18.88 10.40 2.13
C TRP A 192 18.60 9.87 3.54
N LEU A 193 18.38 8.56 3.71
CA LEU A 193 18.12 7.97 5.03
C LEU A 193 19.31 8.17 5.98
N THR A 194 20.54 8.03 5.46
CA THR A 194 21.78 8.27 6.20
C THR A 194 21.91 9.74 6.57
N ALA A 195 21.76 10.65 5.62
CA ALA A 195 21.90 12.09 5.83
C ALA A 195 20.85 12.68 6.80
N ASN A 196 19.73 11.98 7.02
CA ASN A 196 18.65 12.39 7.93
C ASN A 196 18.63 11.57 9.23
N ASP A 197 19.70 10.83 9.53
CA ASP A 197 19.83 10.00 10.74
C ASP A 197 18.59 9.10 10.95
N VAL A 198 18.11 8.47 9.88
CA VAL A 198 17.01 7.52 9.93
C VAL A 198 17.60 6.11 10.02
N PRO A 199 17.39 5.37 11.13
CA PRO A 199 17.82 3.98 11.23
C PRO A 199 17.21 3.14 10.11
N HIS A 200 18.03 2.40 9.38
CA HIS A 200 17.57 1.67 8.21
C HIS A 200 18.39 0.41 7.89
N VAL A 201 17.84 -0.40 7.00
CA VAL A 201 18.54 -1.52 6.34
C VAL A 201 18.08 -1.64 4.90
N LEU A 202 19.02 -2.01 4.03
CA LEU A 202 18.79 -2.36 2.64
C LEU A 202 19.15 -3.84 2.42
N PRO A 203 18.23 -4.78 2.68
CA PRO A 203 18.50 -6.21 2.48
C PRO A 203 18.95 -6.49 1.03
N PRO A 204 19.82 -7.49 0.82
CA PRO A 204 20.16 -7.94 -0.53
C PRO A 204 18.93 -8.53 -1.22
N ALA A 205 18.97 -8.64 -2.55
CA ALA A 205 17.97 -9.39 -3.29
C ALA A 205 17.91 -10.85 -2.79
N LEU A 206 16.71 -11.38 -2.65
CA LEU A 206 16.51 -12.78 -2.26
C LEU A 206 16.81 -13.71 -3.45
N PRO A 207 16.99 -15.02 -3.22
CA PRO A 207 17.03 -16.00 -4.30
C PRO A 207 15.81 -15.88 -5.23
N SER A 208 16.02 -15.98 -6.55
CA SER A 208 14.98 -15.75 -7.57
C SER A 208 13.70 -16.58 -7.35
N LEU A 209 13.85 -17.83 -6.88
CA LEU A 209 12.72 -18.75 -6.64
C LEU A 209 11.81 -18.30 -5.49
N LEU A 210 12.27 -17.34 -4.66
CA LEU A 210 11.52 -16.87 -3.50
C LEU A 210 10.69 -15.61 -3.78
N TYR A 211 10.55 -15.21 -5.04
CA TYR A 211 9.72 -14.07 -5.44
C TYR A 211 8.49 -14.52 -6.24
N ALA A 212 7.33 -13.96 -5.91
CA ALA A 212 6.12 -14.07 -6.72
C ALA A 212 6.17 -13.11 -7.92
N ASP A 213 6.76 -11.93 -7.74
CA ASP A 213 6.84 -10.88 -8.76
C ASP A 213 8.05 -9.94 -8.52
N ALA A 214 7.93 -8.66 -8.89
CA ALA A 214 8.98 -7.66 -8.77
C ALA A 214 9.31 -7.24 -7.32
N SER A 215 8.35 -7.27 -6.39
CA SER A 215 8.54 -6.77 -5.02
C SER A 215 7.99 -7.66 -3.91
N HIS A 216 7.28 -8.73 -4.25
CA HIS A 216 6.64 -9.61 -3.28
C HIS A 216 7.39 -10.94 -3.15
N PRO A 217 8.11 -11.16 -2.04
CA PRO A 217 8.58 -12.48 -1.67
C PRO A 217 7.43 -13.47 -1.46
N LEU A 218 7.69 -14.75 -1.68
CA LEU A 218 6.83 -15.85 -1.24
C LEU A 218 7.00 -16.10 0.27
N THR A 219 6.24 -17.02 0.84
CA THR A 219 6.27 -17.34 2.28
C THR A 219 7.69 -17.60 2.79
N GLU A 220 8.43 -18.44 2.07
CA GLU A 220 9.83 -18.78 2.38
C GLU A 220 10.77 -17.59 2.21
N GLY A 221 10.48 -16.72 1.24
CA GLY A 221 11.19 -15.47 1.01
C GLY A 221 11.02 -14.48 2.15
N TYR A 222 9.79 -14.30 2.65
CA TYR A 222 9.52 -13.49 3.84
C TYR A 222 10.19 -14.08 5.09
N ALA A 223 10.17 -15.41 5.26
CA ALA A 223 10.85 -16.06 6.38
C ALA A 223 12.37 -15.84 6.33
N LEU A 224 12.99 -15.94 5.13
CA LEU A 224 14.41 -15.65 4.95
C LEU A 224 14.73 -14.17 5.21
N LEU A 225 13.91 -13.26 4.67
CA LEU A 225 14.06 -11.83 4.90
C LEU A 225 14.00 -11.49 6.39
N ALA A 226 13.03 -12.03 7.12
CA ALA A 226 12.90 -11.83 8.56
C ALA A 226 14.13 -12.33 9.33
N ARG A 227 14.65 -13.53 9.03
CA ARG A 227 15.88 -14.05 9.63
C ARG A 227 17.08 -13.13 9.39
N ASN A 228 17.24 -12.65 8.16
CA ASN A 228 18.34 -11.75 7.78
C ASN A 228 18.23 -10.38 8.49
N LEU A 229 17.01 -9.85 8.61
CA LEU A 229 16.77 -8.59 9.31
C LEU A 229 17.16 -8.69 10.79
N VAL A 230 16.73 -9.73 11.49
CA VAL A 230 17.07 -9.97 12.91
C VAL A 230 18.57 -10.17 13.12
N ALA A 231 19.29 -10.70 12.12
CA ALA A 231 20.74 -10.84 12.15
C ALA A 231 21.50 -9.52 11.89
N THR A 232 20.84 -8.49 11.36
CA THR A 232 21.50 -7.25 10.94
C THR A 232 21.91 -6.39 12.14
N PRO A 233 23.18 -5.94 12.24
CA PRO A 233 23.64 -5.08 13.33
C PRO A 233 22.81 -3.81 13.51
N ALA A 234 22.44 -3.14 12.41
CA ALA A 234 21.64 -1.92 12.46
C ALA A 234 20.31 -2.10 13.20
N LEU A 235 19.60 -3.20 12.95
CA LEU A 235 18.34 -3.50 13.65
C LEU A 235 18.60 -3.86 15.12
N ARG A 236 19.62 -4.67 15.40
CA ARG A 236 19.96 -5.06 16.78
C ARG A 236 20.36 -3.87 17.63
N THR A 237 21.19 -2.97 17.10
CA THR A 237 21.59 -1.72 17.78
C THR A 237 20.38 -0.83 18.00
N TRP A 238 19.47 -0.74 17.03
CA TRP A 238 18.26 0.07 17.16
C TRP A 238 17.27 -0.49 18.20
N LEU A 239 17.15 -1.82 18.32
CA LEU A 239 16.30 -2.48 19.33
C LEU A 239 16.93 -2.54 20.73
N ALA A 240 18.21 -2.22 20.87
CA ALA A 240 18.88 -2.25 22.16
C ALA A 240 18.24 -1.22 23.11
N PRO A 241 18.10 -1.53 24.42
CA PRO A 241 17.60 -0.57 25.40
C PRO A 241 18.42 0.72 25.35
N ARG A 242 17.74 1.87 25.32
CA ARG A 242 18.37 3.20 25.39
C ARG A 242 18.64 3.59 26.83
#